data_AF-A0A1I5IIH4-F1
#
_entry.id   AF-A0A1I5IIH4-F1
#
_cell.length_a   1.000
_cell.length_b   1.000
_cell.length_c   1.000
_cell.angle_alpha   90.00
_cell.angle_beta   90.00
_cell.angle_gamma   90.00
#
_symmetry.space_group_name_H-M   'P 1'
#
loop_
_entity.id
_entity.type
_entity.pdbx_description
1 polymer ?
#
loop_
_entity_poly.entity_id
_entity_poly.type
_entity_poly.pdbx_seq_one_letter_code
_entity_poly.pdbx_strand_id
1 'polypeptide(L)'
;MDDPIAFLRARLDDEQAEVEQRLRNPYLDPTDDELHQRNAHPAYEYKTLEGQRKAWREVDDPPEGEGWELNTTSADPDAFERFDYTEERYWRRRRPDGSLREWTPAAADRRRAAEIDAKRQIIELYSDGAEFPDFDGGYQSAMEDVLELLALPYAEHPDYREEWRP
;
A
#
# COMPACT_ATOMS: atom_id res chain seq x y z
N MET A 1 11.99 -7.82 -24.48
CA MET A 1 10.76 -7.06 -24.20
C MET A 1 11.22 -5.97 -23.26
N ASP A 2 11.72 -4.88 -23.83
CA ASP A 2 12.70 -3.96 -23.19
C ASP A 2 12.05 -2.57 -23.03
N ASP A 3 10.92 -2.52 -22.34
CA ASP A 3 10.14 -1.29 -22.19
C ASP A 3 9.40 -1.31 -20.84
N PRO A 4 9.77 -0.44 -19.88
CA PRO A 4 9.09 -0.36 -18.58
C PRO A 4 7.61 0.00 -18.73
N ILE A 5 7.21 0.72 -19.78
CA ILE A 5 5.79 1.03 -20.08
C ILE A 5 5.01 -0.26 -20.36
N ALA A 6 5.53 -1.13 -21.22
CA ALA A 6 4.88 -2.39 -21.55
C ALA A 6 4.76 -3.31 -20.32
N PHE A 7 5.80 -3.36 -19.48
CA PHE A 7 5.77 -4.09 -18.20
C PHE A 7 4.68 -3.55 -17.27
N LEU A 8 4.66 -2.23 -17.04
CA LEU A 8 3.68 -1.58 -16.16
C LEU A 8 2.25 -1.75 -16.68
N ARG A 9 2.01 -1.64 -17.99
CA ARG A 9 0.69 -1.90 -18.59
C ARG A 9 0.20 -3.33 -18.30
N ALA A 10 1.04 -4.34 -18.53
CA ALA A 10 0.69 -5.72 -18.25
C ALA A 10 0.38 -5.95 -16.76
N ARG A 11 1.19 -5.37 -15.86
CA ARG A 11 0.96 -5.48 -14.41
C ARG A 11 -0.33 -4.79 -13.94
N LEU A 12 -0.66 -3.64 -14.52
CA LEU A 12 -1.91 -2.96 -14.22
C LEU A 12 -3.14 -3.73 -14.77
N ASP A 13 -3.00 -4.45 -15.87
CA ASP A 13 -4.06 -5.34 -16.37
C ASP A 13 -4.32 -6.50 -15.41
N ASP A 14 -3.26 -7.11 -14.87
CA ASP A 14 -3.38 -8.16 -13.86
C ASP A 14 -4.03 -7.65 -12.57
N GLU A 15 -3.59 -6.49 -12.06
CA GLU A 15 -4.21 -5.88 -10.86
C GLU A 15 -5.68 -5.52 -11.09
N GLN A 16 -6.03 -5.02 -12.28
CA GLN A 16 -7.40 -4.73 -12.65
C GLN A 16 -8.25 -6.01 -12.66
N ALA A 17 -7.72 -7.10 -13.22
CA ALA A 17 -8.42 -8.38 -13.24
C ALA A 17 -8.68 -8.92 -11.82
N GLU A 18 -7.71 -8.79 -10.90
CA GLU A 18 -7.89 -9.13 -9.48
C GLU A 18 -8.99 -8.30 -8.83
N VAL A 19 -8.97 -6.98 -9.02
CA VAL A 19 -9.99 -6.07 -8.46
C VAL A 19 -11.38 -6.43 -9.01
N GLU A 20 -11.50 -6.66 -10.32
CA GLU A 20 -12.77 -7.07 -10.91
C GLU A 20 -13.23 -8.45 -10.44
N GLN A 21 -12.32 -9.38 -10.18
CA GLN A 21 -12.64 -10.68 -9.61
C GLN A 21 -13.19 -10.54 -8.20
N ARG A 22 -12.58 -9.69 -7.36
CA ARG A 22 -13.05 -9.38 -5.99
C ARG A 22 -14.41 -8.69 -6.00
N LEU A 23 -14.61 -7.72 -6.91
CA LEU A 23 -15.91 -7.06 -7.08
C LEU A 23 -17.01 -8.03 -7.56
N ARG A 24 -16.66 -9.01 -8.40
CA ARG A 24 -17.58 -10.06 -8.87
C ARG A 24 -17.88 -11.12 -7.81
N ASN A 25 -16.91 -11.42 -6.94
CA ASN A 25 -17.05 -12.40 -5.88
C ASN A 25 -16.75 -11.78 -4.51
N PRO A 26 -17.77 -11.20 -3.85
CA PRO A 26 -17.61 -10.54 -2.56
C PRO A 26 -17.23 -11.51 -1.42
N TYR A 27 -17.13 -12.81 -1.67
CA TYR A 27 -16.66 -13.79 -0.69
C TYR A 27 -15.13 -13.97 -0.68
N LEU A 28 -14.38 -13.23 -1.52
CA LEU A 28 -12.92 -13.04 -1.39
C LEU A 28 -12.60 -11.90 -0.41
N ASP A 29 -13.29 -11.89 0.74
CA ASP A 29 -13.07 -10.90 1.77
C ASP A 29 -11.71 -11.16 2.44
N PRO A 30 -10.90 -10.11 2.69
CA PRO A 30 -9.68 -10.27 3.46
C PRO A 30 -10.03 -10.84 4.83
N THR A 31 -9.18 -11.73 5.32
CA THR A 31 -9.28 -12.26 6.67
C THR A 31 -9.19 -11.13 7.70
N ASP A 32 -9.73 -11.37 8.89
CA ASP A 32 -9.66 -10.43 10.01
C ASP A 32 -8.23 -9.95 10.28
N ASP A 33 -7.27 -10.89 10.23
CA ASP A 33 -5.85 -10.61 10.41
C ASP A 33 -5.27 -9.71 9.30
N GLU A 34 -5.62 -9.93 8.04
CA GLU A 34 -5.20 -9.07 6.92
C GLU A 34 -5.78 -7.66 7.03
N LEU A 35 -7.01 -7.53 7.54
CA LEU A 35 -7.61 -6.21 7.82
C LEU A 35 -6.92 -5.51 8.98
N HIS A 36 -6.49 -6.25 9.99
CA HIS A 36 -5.74 -5.72 11.12
C HIS A 36 -4.33 -5.28 10.74
N GLN A 37 -3.60 -6.09 9.98
CA GLN A 37 -2.26 -5.73 9.46
C GLN A 37 -2.28 -4.40 8.71
N ARG A 38 -3.36 -4.11 7.96
CA ARG A 38 -3.50 -2.88 7.18
C ARG A 38 -4.15 -1.72 7.93
N ASN A 39 -4.41 -1.84 9.23
CA ASN A 39 -5.19 -0.87 10.02
C ASN A 39 -6.55 -0.51 9.38
N ALA A 40 -7.18 -1.48 8.71
CA ALA A 40 -8.35 -1.28 7.85
C ALA A 40 -9.64 -1.93 8.38
N HIS A 41 -9.59 -2.65 9.50
CA HIS A 41 -10.76 -3.35 10.01
C HIS A 41 -11.87 -2.35 10.41
N PRO A 42 -13.09 -2.46 9.86
CA PRO A 42 -14.14 -1.46 10.02
C PRO A 42 -14.63 -1.31 11.47
N ALA A 43 -14.65 -2.40 12.24
CA ALA A 43 -15.10 -2.38 13.64
C ALA A 43 -14.05 -1.87 14.64
N TYR A 44 -12.82 -1.58 14.19
CA TYR A 44 -11.72 -1.20 15.07
C TYR A 44 -11.23 0.20 14.76
N GLU A 45 -10.60 0.79 15.76
CA GLU A 45 -9.75 1.96 15.62
C GLU A 45 -8.32 1.60 16.01
N TYR A 46 -7.38 2.31 15.40
CA TYR A 46 -5.96 2.00 15.46
C TYR A 46 -5.21 3.25 15.90
N LYS A 47 -4.19 3.06 16.74
CA LYS A 47 -3.24 4.11 17.07
C LYS A 47 -1.84 3.56 16.89
N THR A 48 -1.17 4.05 15.86
CA THR A 48 0.26 3.82 15.63
C THR A 48 1.05 4.82 16.46
N LEU A 49 2.24 4.42 16.92
CA LEU A 49 3.17 5.33 17.57
C LEU A 49 3.87 6.15 16.47
N GLU A 50 3.41 7.36 16.18
CA GLU A 50 4.07 8.26 15.23
C GLU A 50 5.31 8.93 15.87
N GLY A 51 6.45 8.96 15.17
CA GLY A 51 7.62 9.75 15.58
C GLY A 51 8.99 9.17 15.22
N GLN A 52 10.01 10.04 15.07
CA GLN A 52 11.39 9.73 14.66
C GLN A 52 12.17 8.82 15.64
N ARG A 53 11.59 8.50 16.79
CA ARG A 53 12.10 7.50 17.73
C ARG A 53 10.88 6.82 18.33
N LYS A 54 10.69 5.53 18.02
CA LYS A 54 9.95 4.59 18.88
C LYS A 54 10.47 4.82 20.30
N ALA A 55 9.77 5.60 21.11
CA ALA A 55 10.12 5.78 22.49
C ALA A 55 9.87 4.42 23.13
N TRP A 56 10.94 3.66 23.33
CA TRP A 56 10.96 2.30 23.91
C TRP A 56 10.23 2.18 25.25
N ARG A 57 9.73 3.27 25.82
CA ARG A 57 9.00 3.35 27.09
C ARG A 57 7.48 3.45 26.94
N GLU A 58 6.96 3.88 25.78
CA GLU A 58 5.51 4.11 25.59
C GLU A 58 4.82 2.94 24.88
N VAL A 59 5.55 1.85 24.63
CA VAL A 59 5.00 0.68 23.93
C VAL A 59 4.09 -0.15 24.82
N ASP A 60 4.35 -0.14 26.13
CA ASP A 60 3.55 -0.86 27.13
C ASP A 60 2.42 0.02 27.72
N ASP A 61 2.43 1.32 27.42
CA ASP A 61 1.42 2.27 27.87
C ASP A 61 0.33 2.41 26.78
N PRO A 62 -0.89 1.90 27.02
CA PRO A 62 -1.97 2.05 26.07
C PRO A 62 -2.36 3.52 25.90
N PRO A 63 -2.92 3.90 24.73
CA PRO A 63 -3.48 5.22 24.53
C PRO A 63 -4.59 5.52 25.55
N GLU A 64 -4.88 6.81 25.74
CA GLU A 64 -6.00 7.23 26.58
C GLU A 64 -7.33 6.55 26.17
N GLY A 65 -8.05 6.08 27.18
CA GLY A 65 -9.31 5.34 27.05
C GLY A 65 -9.18 3.84 27.29
N GLU A 66 -10.31 3.17 27.49
CA GLU A 66 -10.34 1.73 27.77
C GLU A 66 -10.42 0.90 26.48
N GLY A 67 -10.07 -0.40 26.59
CA GLY A 67 -10.28 -1.40 25.55
C GLY A 67 -9.16 -1.54 24.51
N TRP A 68 -8.03 -0.86 24.68
CA TRP A 68 -6.87 -0.99 23.82
C TRP A 68 -6.15 -2.32 24.01
N GLU A 69 -5.91 -3.00 22.90
CA GLU A 69 -5.15 -4.23 22.78
C GLU A 69 -3.94 -3.98 21.88
N LEU A 70 -2.77 -4.37 22.33
CA LEU A 70 -1.56 -4.30 21.51
C LEU A 70 -1.60 -5.45 20.50
N ASN A 71 -1.27 -5.21 19.24
CA ASN A 71 -1.10 -6.32 18.31
C ASN A 71 0.17 -7.11 18.68
N THR A 72 -0.01 -8.38 19.05
CA THR A 72 1.10 -9.29 19.42
C THR A 72 1.29 -10.36 18.34
N THR A 73 1.15 -10.00 17.07
CA THR A 73 1.20 -10.95 15.94
C THR A 73 2.54 -11.67 15.78
N SER A 74 3.61 -11.20 16.42
CA SER A 74 4.84 -11.96 16.59
C SER A 74 4.74 -12.84 17.86
N ALA A 75 4.44 -14.13 17.68
CA ALA A 75 4.42 -15.13 18.75
C ALA A 75 5.79 -15.37 19.44
N ASP A 76 6.83 -14.70 18.97
CA ASP A 76 8.19 -14.76 19.50
C ASP A 76 8.71 -13.33 19.74
N PRO A 77 8.85 -12.90 21.00
CA PRO A 77 9.45 -11.62 21.37
C PRO A 77 10.88 -11.43 20.86
N ASP A 78 11.57 -12.52 20.53
CA ASP A 78 12.95 -12.54 20.02
C ASP A 78 13.01 -12.68 18.48
N ALA A 79 11.89 -12.89 17.78
CA ALA A 79 11.85 -12.96 16.32
C ALA A 79 11.95 -11.60 15.61
N PHE A 80 12.05 -10.51 16.36
CA PHE A 80 12.37 -9.20 15.80
C PHE A 80 13.85 -9.16 15.41
N GLU A 81 14.16 -9.51 14.16
CA GLU A 81 15.38 -9.01 13.54
C GLU A 81 15.32 -7.47 13.61
N ARG A 82 16.27 -6.90 14.34
CA ARG A 82 16.26 -5.55 14.94
C ARG A 82 16.17 -4.35 13.96
N PHE A 83 15.91 -4.59 12.68
CA PHE A 83 16.18 -3.63 11.61
C PHE A 83 15.07 -3.42 10.57
N ASP A 84 13.86 -3.95 10.76
CA ASP A 84 12.71 -3.49 9.95
C ASP A 84 12.02 -2.28 10.60
N TYR A 85 12.19 -1.13 9.92
CA TYR A 85 11.78 0.20 10.39
C TYR A 85 10.31 0.52 10.12
N THR A 86 9.57 -0.38 9.51
CA THR A 86 8.20 -0.15 9.09
C THR A 86 7.30 -1.20 9.73
N GLU A 87 6.48 -0.74 10.67
CA GLU A 87 5.39 -1.52 11.29
C GLU A 87 6.00 -2.58 12.25
N GLU A 88 5.46 -2.92 13.40
CA GLU A 88 4.41 -3.92 13.60
C GLU A 88 3.84 -3.81 15.02
N ARG A 89 3.91 -2.64 15.67
CA ARG A 89 3.26 -2.39 16.96
C ARG A 89 2.29 -1.22 16.86
N TYR A 90 1.01 -1.56 16.86
CA TYR A 90 -0.12 -0.66 16.93
C TYR A 90 -1.06 -1.12 18.04
N TRP A 91 -1.70 -0.14 18.67
CA TRP A 91 -2.83 -0.40 19.54
C TRP A 91 -4.08 -0.47 18.68
N ARG A 92 -4.91 -1.48 18.90
CA ARG A 92 -6.24 -1.58 18.32
C ARG A 92 -7.27 -1.65 19.43
N ARG A 93 -8.43 -1.04 19.23
CA ARG A 93 -9.61 -1.36 20.06
C ARG A 93 -10.85 -1.43 19.21
N ARG A 94 -11.81 -2.22 19.66
CA ARG A 94 -13.15 -2.19 19.08
C ARG A 94 -13.76 -0.83 19.34
N ARG A 95 -14.42 -0.26 18.33
CA ARG A 95 -15.08 1.04 18.46
C ARG A 95 -16.11 1.00 19.60
N PRO A 96 -16.04 1.93 20.57
CA PRO A 96 -16.85 1.85 21.79
C PRO A 96 -18.35 2.06 21.54
N ASP A 97 -18.71 2.73 20.45
CA ASP A 97 -20.09 2.93 20.02
C ASP A 97 -20.65 1.77 19.15
N GLY A 98 -19.84 0.73 18.90
CA GLY A 98 -20.19 -0.38 18.02
C GLY A 98 -20.34 0.03 16.55
N SER A 99 -19.99 1.26 16.19
CA SER A 99 -20.02 1.71 14.81
C SER A 99 -19.00 0.94 13.98
N LEU A 100 -19.34 0.72 12.72
CA LEU A 100 -18.37 0.35 11.71
C LEU A 100 -17.89 1.64 11.06
N ARG A 101 -16.57 1.81 10.91
CA ARG A 101 -16.03 2.75 9.93
C ARG A 101 -16.73 2.43 8.60
N GLU A 102 -17.12 3.46 7.86
CA GLU A 102 -17.61 3.29 6.48
C GLU A 102 -16.43 2.84 5.61
N TRP A 103 -16.13 1.56 5.73
CA TRP A 103 -15.14 0.82 4.98
C TRP A 103 -15.87 -0.44 4.57
N THR A 104 -16.04 -0.59 3.27
CA THR A 104 -16.53 -1.82 2.68
C THR A 104 -15.41 -2.34 1.77
N PRO A 105 -15.25 -3.67 1.64
CA PRO A 105 -14.38 -4.26 0.62
C PRO A 105 -14.61 -3.61 -0.76
N ALA A 106 -15.88 -3.37 -1.11
CA ALA A 106 -16.27 -2.67 -2.32
C ALA A 106 -15.79 -1.20 -2.42
N ALA A 107 -15.64 -0.48 -1.31
CA ALA A 107 -15.05 0.88 -1.32
C ALA A 107 -13.52 0.83 -1.48
N ALA A 108 -12.85 -0.14 -0.85
CA ALA A 108 -11.41 -0.36 -1.00
C ALA A 108 -11.05 -0.80 -2.44
N ASP A 109 -11.81 -1.75 -3.00
CA ASP A 109 -11.63 -2.23 -4.37
C ASP A 109 -11.91 -1.10 -5.40
N ARG A 110 -12.93 -0.26 -5.16
CA ARG A 110 -13.18 0.94 -5.99
C ARG A 110 -12.04 1.96 -5.93
N ARG A 111 -11.45 2.17 -4.75
CA ARG A 111 -10.26 3.03 -4.62
C ARG A 111 -9.08 2.44 -5.38
N ARG A 112 -8.82 1.14 -5.26
CA ARG A 112 -7.74 0.45 -5.99
C ARG A 112 -7.94 0.54 -7.50
N ALA A 113 -9.19 0.39 -7.99
CA ALA A 113 -9.51 0.61 -9.40
C ALA A 113 -9.19 2.05 -9.86
N ALA A 114 -9.52 3.07 -9.06
CA ALA A 114 -9.18 4.46 -9.35
C ALA A 114 -7.67 4.72 -9.34
N GLU A 115 -6.91 4.06 -8.45
CA GLU A 115 -5.44 4.14 -8.43
C GLU A 115 -4.83 3.49 -9.68
N ILE A 116 -5.35 2.34 -10.14
CA ILE A 116 -4.94 1.70 -11.40
C ILE A 116 -5.21 2.61 -12.59
N ASP A 117 -6.40 3.24 -12.65
CA ASP A 117 -6.75 4.17 -13.72
C ASP A 117 -5.82 5.40 -13.75
N ALA A 118 -5.52 5.98 -12.57
CA ALA A 118 -4.56 7.08 -12.47
C ALA A 118 -3.16 6.67 -12.96
N LYS A 119 -2.67 5.48 -12.60
CA LYS A 119 -1.37 4.97 -13.08
C LYS A 119 -1.37 4.78 -14.61
N ARG A 120 -2.47 4.27 -15.19
CA ARG A 120 -2.61 4.18 -16.65
C ARG A 120 -2.56 5.55 -17.32
N GLN A 121 -3.28 6.55 -16.78
CA GLN A 121 -3.23 7.91 -17.30
C GLN A 121 -1.81 8.50 -17.26
N ILE A 122 -1.04 8.25 -16.19
CA ILE A 122 0.36 8.67 -16.09
C ILE A 122 1.21 8.00 -17.19
N ILE A 123 1.02 6.70 -17.42
CA ILE A 123 1.74 5.95 -18.47
C ILE A 123 1.37 6.45 -19.87
N GLU A 124 0.09 6.74 -20.13
CA GLU A 124 -0.34 7.31 -21.42
C GLU A 124 0.21 8.72 -21.63
N LEU A 125 0.20 9.59 -20.60
CA LEU A 125 0.82 10.92 -20.67
C LEU A 125 2.31 10.86 -21.03
N TYR A 126 3.01 9.82 -20.59
CA TYR A 126 4.39 9.55 -20.99
C TYR A 126 4.49 9.02 -22.43
N SER A 127 3.65 8.04 -22.77
CA SER A 127 3.67 7.33 -24.06
C SER A 127 3.31 8.23 -25.25
N ASP A 128 2.37 9.16 -25.06
CA ASP A 128 1.94 10.09 -26.09
C ASP A 128 3.01 11.14 -26.42
N GLY A 129 4.18 11.08 -25.76
CA GLY A 129 5.30 11.97 -25.98
C GLY A 129 4.85 13.36 -25.65
N ALA A 130 4.71 13.64 -24.35
CA ALA A 130 4.34 14.96 -23.87
C ALA A 130 5.13 16.01 -24.67
N GLU A 131 4.44 16.75 -25.56
CA GLU A 131 4.99 17.78 -26.45
C GLU A 131 5.45 18.99 -25.63
N PHE A 132 6.10 18.77 -24.49
CA PHE A 132 6.79 19.81 -23.78
C PHE A 132 8.11 19.99 -24.51
N PRO A 133 8.32 21.13 -25.21
CA PRO A 133 9.62 21.42 -25.75
C PRO A 133 10.62 21.34 -24.60
N ASP A 134 11.62 20.48 -24.76
CA ASP A 134 12.80 20.39 -23.90
C ASP A 134 13.49 21.75 -23.85
N PHE A 135 12.99 22.64 -23.01
CA PHE A 135 13.78 23.73 -22.47
C PHE A 135 14.61 23.06 -21.35
N ASP A 136 15.78 22.54 -21.72
CA ASP A 136 16.82 21.95 -20.84
C ASP A 136 16.66 20.50 -20.32
N GLY A 137 15.90 19.61 -20.98
CA GLY A 137 15.96 18.15 -20.72
C GLY A 137 15.44 17.65 -19.36
N GLY A 138 14.98 18.55 -18.49
CA GLY A 138 14.59 18.21 -17.12
C GLY A 138 13.24 17.50 -16.98
N TYR A 139 12.31 17.70 -17.92
CA TYR A 139 10.96 17.10 -17.83
C TYR A 139 10.93 15.64 -18.24
N GLN A 140 11.74 15.24 -19.23
CA GLN A 140 11.80 13.84 -19.66
C GLN A 140 12.43 12.96 -18.59
N SER A 141 13.56 13.37 -17.99
CA SER A 141 14.21 12.63 -16.90
C SER A 141 13.31 12.50 -15.66
N ALA A 142 12.58 13.55 -15.28
CA ALA A 142 11.66 13.49 -14.15
C ALA A 142 10.50 12.50 -14.38
N MET A 143 10.14 12.22 -15.63
CA MET A 143 9.10 11.24 -15.96
C MET A 143 9.64 9.81 -16.00
N GLU A 144 10.89 9.61 -16.39
CA GLU A 144 11.59 8.32 -16.26
C GLU A 144 11.66 7.89 -14.78
N ASP A 145 12.05 8.80 -13.88
CA ASP A 145 12.05 8.56 -12.42
C ASP A 145 10.67 8.13 -11.90
N VAL A 146 9.59 8.71 -12.44
CA VAL A 146 8.21 8.35 -12.06
C VAL A 146 7.87 6.93 -12.49
N LEU A 147 8.29 6.50 -13.69
CA LEU A 147 8.06 5.13 -14.16
C LEU A 147 8.84 4.10 -13.32
N GLU A 148 10.08 4.42 -12.94
CA GLU A 148 10.89 3.57 -12.06
C GLU A 148 10.28 3.44 -10.67
N LEU A 149 9.82 4.56 -10.08
CA LEU A 149 9.10 4.55 -8.80
C LEU A 149 7.78 3.77 -8.86
N LEU A 150 7.07 3.81 -9.99
CA LEU A 150 5.87 3.00 -10.21
C LEU A 150 6.19 1.52 -10.39
N ALA A 151 7.38 1.18 -10.89
CA ALA A 151 7.83 -0.20 -11.07
C ALA A 151 8.38 -0.83 -9.77
N LEU A 152 8.89 -0.01 -8.84
CA LEU A 152 9.53 -0.46 -7.60
C LEU A 152 8.70 -1.45 -6.75
N PRO A 153 7.36 -1.32 -6.61
CA PRO A 153 6.56 -2.32 -5.89
C PRO A 153 6.59 -3.73 -6.51
N TYR A 154 7.07 -3.86 -7.75
CA TYR A 154 7.20 -5.13 -8.47
C TYR A 154 8.65 -5.62 -8.56
N ALA A 155 9.58 -5.10 -7.75
CA ALA A 155 11.01 -5.43 -7.82
C ALA A 155 11.33 -6.94 -7.67
N GLU A 156 10.43 -7.70 -7.03
CA GLU A 156 10.57 -9.16 -6.86
C GLU A 156 9.97 -9.97 -8.02
N HIS A 157 9.33 -9.32 -8.99
CA HIS A 157 8.72 -9.99 -10.13
C HIS A 157 9.81 -10.56 -11.07
N PRO A 158 9.67 -11.78 -11.61
CA PRO A 158 10.70 -12.40 -12.46
C PRO A 158 11.02 -11.62 -13.74
N ASP A 159 10.05 -10.84 -14.24
CA ASP A 159 10.22 -9.97 -15.40
C ASP A 159 10.69 -8.54 -15.05
N TYR A 160 10.84 -8.23 -13.75
CA TYR A 160 11.43 -6.96 -13.32
C TYR A 160 12.91 -6.93 -13.66
N ARG A 161 13.41 -5.76 -14.04
CA ARG A 161 14.83 -5.54 -14.32
C ARG A 161 15.43 -4.63 -13.28
N GLU A 162 16.58 -5.05 -12.75
CA GLU A 162 17.33 -4.24 -11.77
C GLU A 162 17.75 -2.86 -12.32
N GLU A 163 17.85 -2.70 -13.64
CA GLU A 163 18.13 -1.42 -14.28
C GLU A 163 17.02 -0.37 -14.11
N TRP A 164 15.81 -0.77 -13.69
CA TRP A 164 14.68 0.13 -13.38
C TRP A 164 14.63 0.55 -11.91
N ARG A 165 15.59 0.11 -11.10
CA ARG A 165 15.66 0.50 -9.69
C ARG A 165 16.33 1.88 -9.60
N PRO A 166 15.70 2.87 -8.94
CA PRO A 166 16.28 4.21 -8.73
C PRO A 166 17.60 4.19 -7.94
#